data_AF-A0AB34J7D9-F1
#
_entry.id   AF-A0AB34J7D9-F1
#
_cell.length_a   1.000
_cell.length_b   1.000
_cell.length_c   1.000
_cell.angle_alpha   90.00
_cell.angle_beta   90.00
_cell.angle_gamma   90.00
#
_symmetry.space_group_name_H-M   'P 1'
#
loop_
_entity.id
_entity.type
_entity.pdbx_description
1 polymer ?
#
loop_
_entity_poly.entity_id
_entity_poly.type
_entity_poly.pdbx_seq_one_letter_code
_entity_poly.pdbx_strand_id
1 'polypeptide(L)'
;MTVVGLWHVLKRYGCLTTLHGPDALQFLEGKRLALDFSFDLVNQLTLQGGSSEINTHDMARKLVFERVVWLLRHGAQVIGCGDGIPPAEKAHTLTQRFASRSHGAHGGGRANQAFLRLTREVETTLAMLGCPSIVGETLAEGEARAAALCHLGFADAVISPDSDALIHGSPVVIKRVDVGSDARKAELEFVSLATVRARLGFGAEGLLALALLLGNDMWEGAAGAGVVHATDLVRFLVTRAGGGAEGEAKALEEVITLGESALSEEESSALEHTHCKGFCKVCGHAHRGKQHGRRGCVECGVVSGCTPTDEGALVGTEQCPCPFHRTRMLRLLARTRKRAHGDAAWTTASARHCRDAFHSLREHALRDVEAKAKLQNLNAWWHEGRRPACTSSALDLLAALRPSADSKGVSDTVAYRLRPLALEWDMRVVSQRPEWQGGELSNTSASALRGCDAHYHPLRYKSNANGFVSVEYRALKGPSEGAAEDTLICQLRRSLIERFAPALPQEIQSCP
;
A
#
# COMPACT_ATOMS: atom_id res chain seq x y z
N MET A 1 0.06 -11.30 8.04
CA MET A 1 -0.99 -12.03 7.31
C MET A 1 -2.21 -11.17 7.34
N THR A 2 -2.45 -10.54 6.21
CA THR A 2 -3.64 -9.79 5.81
C THR A 2 -4.73 -10.74 5.34
N VAL A 3 -5.85 -10.19 4.85
CA VAL A 3 -6.94 -10.98 4.26
C VAL A 3 -6.43 -12.07 3.32
N VAL A 4 -6.85 -13.31 3.61
CA VAL A 4 -6.34 -14.50 2.95
C VAL A 4 -6.63 -14.46 1.45
N GLY A 5 -5.58 -14.39 0.64
CA GLY A 5 -5.68 -14.45 -0.82
C GLY A 5 -6.26 -13.21 -1.50
N LEU A 6 -6.41 -12.07 -0.80
CA LEU A 6 -6.99 -10.87 -1.40
C LEU A 6 -6.18 -10.34 -2.60
N TRP A 7 -4.85 -10.31 -2.51
CA TRP A 7 -4.00 -9.95 -3.66
C TRP A 7 -4.21 -10.87 -4.87
N HIS A 8 -4.48 -12.16 -4.64
CA HIS A 8 -4.79 -13.10 -5.72
C HIS A 8 -6.13 -12.77 -6.38
N VAL A 9 -7.16 -12.42 -5.59
CA VAL A 9 -8.45 -11.95 -6.12
C VAL A 9 -8.24 -10.68 -6.96
N LEU A 10 -7.57 -9.67 -6.42
CA LEU A 10 -7.35 -8.40 -7.11
C LEU A 10 -6.57 -8.58 -8.42
N LYS A 11 -5.56 -9.46 -8.44
CA LYS A 11 -4.84 -9.82 -9.68
C LYS A 11 -5.75 -10.55 -10.68
N ARG A 12 -6.52 -11.55 -10.22
CA ARG A 12 -7.41 -12.36 -11.07
C ARG A 12 -8.46 -11.52 -11.79
N TYR A 13 -9.00 -10.51 -11.11
CA TYR A 13 -10.03 -9.63 -11.67
C TYR A 13 -9.46 -8.37 -12.34
N GLY A 14 -8.15 -8.32 -12.60
CA GLY A 14 -7.52 -7.23 -13.34
C GLY A 14 -7.58 -5.87 -12.62
N CYS A 15 -7.52 -5.88 -11.29
CA CYS A 15 -7.48 -4.68 -10.46
C CYS A 15 -6.05 -4.15 -10.22
N LEU A 16 -5.06 -5.04 -10.32
CA LEU A 16 -3.64 -4.71 -10.13
C LEU A 16 -3.07 -4.06 -11.39
N THR A 17 -2.48 -2.88 -11.21
CA THR A 17 -1.76 -2.15 -12.27
C THR A 17 -0.28 -2.18 -11.97
N THR A 18 0.54 -2.48 -12.97
CA THR A 18 2.01 -2.44 -12.88
C THR A 18 2.54 -1.41 -13.87
N LEU A 19 3.37 -0.49 -13.37
CA LEU A 19 4.10 0.48 -14.18
C LEU A 19 5.59 0.15 -14.12
N HIS A 20 6.30 0.42 -15.22
CA HIS A 20 7.73 0.19 -15.34
C HIS A 20 8.45 1.42 -15.84
N GLY A 21 9.72 1.54 -15.47
CA GLY A 21 10.63 2.55 -15.99
C GLY A 21 10.12 3.98 -15.74
N PRO A 22 10.18 4.86 -16.77
CA PRO A 22 9.73 6.25 -16.66
C PRO A 22 8.28 6.41 -16.18
N ASP A 23 7.35 5.52 -16.56
CA ASP A 23 5.94 5.63 -16.17
C ASP A 23 5.76 5.45 -14.65
N ALA A 24 6.54 4.55 -14.05
CA ALA A 24 6.54 4.36 -12.60
C ALA A 24 7.07 5.60 -11.86
N LEU A 25 8.09 6.25 -12.42
CA LEU A 25 8.65 7.48 -11.85
C LEU A 25 7.69 8.67 -12.01
N GLN A 26 7.08 8.81 -13.19
CA GLN A 26 6.07 9.84 -13.45
C GLN A 26 4.86 9.68 -12.53
N PHE A 27 4.46 8.44 -12.22
CA PHE A 27 3.41 8.21 -11.24
C PHE A 27 3.75 8.77 -9.87
N LEU A 28 5.00 8.62 -9.40
CA LEU A 28 5.44 9.07 -8.08
C LEU A 28 5.63 10.59 -7.99
N GLU A 29 5.88 11.24 -9.11
CA GLU A 29 6.21 12.65 -9.14
C GLU A 29 5.07 13.52 -8.57
N GLY A 30 5.41 14.30 -7.54
CA GLY A 30 4.46 15.18 -6.85
C GLY A 30 3.44 14.45 -5.97
N LYS A 31 3.51 13.12 -5.85
CA LYS A 31 2.60 12.36 -4.98
C LYS A 31 2.98 12.49 -3.53
N ARG A 32 1.95 12.57 -2.68
CA ARG A 32 2.07 12.47 -1.23
C ARG A 32 1.75 11.03 -0.84
N LEU A 33 2.70 10.35 -0.21
CA LEU A 33 2.64 8.91 0.06
C LEU A 33 2.63 8.68 1.56
N ALA A 34 1.62 7.97 2.05
CA ALA A 34 1.61 7.45 3.42
C ALA A 34 2.35 6.10 3.42
N LEU A 35 3.52 6.04 4.05
CA LEU A 35 4.35 4.84 4.13
C LEU A 35 4.05 4.08 5.42
N ASP A 36 3.39 2.93 5.31
CA ASP A 36 3.31 1.97 6.39
C ASP A 36 4.66 1.26 6.55
N PHE A 37 5.35 1.55 7.66
CA PHE A 37 6.66 0.95 7.96
C PHE A 37 6.56 -0.19 8.98
N SER A 38 5.37 -0.47 9.54
CA SER A 38 5.20 -1.54 10.54
C SER A 38 5.54 -2.90 9.95
N PHE A 39 5.12 -3.16 8.71
CA PHE A 39 5.48 -4.37 7.99
C PHE A 39 7.01 -4.54 7.85
N ASP A 40 7.70 -3.47 7.45
CA ASP A 40 9.15 -3.48 7.25
C ASP A 40 9.88 -3.83 8.55
N LEU A 41 9.44 -3.25 9.68
CA LEU A 41 9.99 -3.53 11.00
C LEU A 41 9.76 -4.98 11.45
N VAL A 42 8.55 -5.50 11.27
CA VAL A 42 8.21 -6.88 11.63
C VAL A 42 9.02 -7.88 10.80
N ASN A 43 9.22 -7.61 9.50
CA ASN A 43 10.03 -8.47 8.64
C ASN A 43 11.49 -8.48 9.10
N GLN A 44 12.06 -7.32 9.47
CA GLN A 44 13.42 -7.25 10.01
C GLN A 44 13.57 -8.01 11.33
N LEU A 45 12.61 -7.87 12.25
CA LEU A 45 12.59 -8.65 13.49
C LEU A 45 12.47 -10.16 13.24
N THR A 46 11.76 -10.55 12.17
CA THR A 46 11.50 -11.97 11.84
C THR A 46 12.72 -12.67 11.22
N LEU A 47 13.48 -11.98 10.37
CA LEU A 47 14.63 -12.57 9.66
C LEU A 47 15.84 -12.86 10.58
N GLN A 48 15.82 -12.36 11.81
CA GLN A 48 16.95 -12.35 12.73
C GLN A 48 16.87 -13.38 13.86
N GLY A 49 16.43 -14.60 13.57
CA GLY A 49 16.45 -15.74 14.51
C GLY A 49 17.85 -16.18 14.97
N GLY A 50 18.75 -15.26 15.33
CA GLY A 50 20.11 -15.49 15.81
C GLY A 50 21.11 -14.30 15.83
N SER A 51 20.75 -13.05 15.48
CA SER A 51 21.69 -11.91 15.45
C SER A 51 21.56 -10.91 16.61
N SER A 52 22.62 -10.14 16.90
CA SER A 52 22.68 -9.17 18.00
C SER A 52 21.75 -7.95 17.80
N GLU A 53 21.21 -7.41 18.90
CA GLU A 53 20.28 -6.24 18.90
C GLU A 53 20.82 -5.04 18.10
N ILE A 54 22.13 -4.77 18.17
CA ILE A 54 22.78 -3.65 17.47
C ILE A 54 22.56 -3.74 15.95
N ASN A 55 22.61 -4.95 15.37
CA ASN A 55 22.46 -5.15 13.93
C ASN A 55 21.00 -4.98 13.46
N THR A 56 20.01 -5.19 14.35
CA THR A 56 18.59 -5.02 14.04
C THR A 56 18.21 -3.55 13.86
N HIS A 57 18.70 -2.68 14.76
CA HIS A 57 18.44 -1.25 14.72
C HIS A 57 19.01 -0.60 13.45
N ASP A 58 20.25 -0.94 13.13
CA ASP A 58 20.93 -0.40 11.96
C ASP A 58 20.26 -0.85 10.66
N MET A 59 19.81 -2.10 10.58
CA MET A 59 19.11 -2.58 9.40
C MET A 59 17.76 -1.88 9.19
N ALA A 60 16.99 -1.63 10.27
CA ALA A 60 15.72 -0.92 10.18
C ALA A 60 15.91 0.53 9.69
N ARG A 61 16.89 1.26 10.26
CA ARG A 61 17.27 2.60 9.80
C ARG A 61 17.68 2.60 8.34
N LYS A 62 18.54 1.65 7.95
CA LYS A 62 19.03 1.53 6.56
C LYS A 62 17.88 1.28 5.58
N LEU A 63 16.97 0.37 5.90
CA LEU A 63 15.86 0.01 5.03
C LEU A 63 14.95 1.21 4.78
N VAL A 64 14.53 1.91 5.84
CA VAL A 64 13.68 3.10 5.70
C VAL A 64 14.43 4.21 4.97
N PHE A 65 15.70 4.44 5.31
CA PHE A 65 16.52 5.43 4.62
C PHE A 65 16.61 5.16 3.11
N GLU A 66 16.98 3.94 2.71
CA GLU A 66 17.14 3.60 1.29
C GLU A 66 15.81 3.72 0.54
N ARG A 67 14.71 3.27 1.14
CA ARG A 67 13.37 3.34 0.54
C ARG A 67 12.89 4.78 0.39
N VAL A 68 12.95 5.58 1.44
CA VAL A 68 12.40 6.95 1.47
C VAL A 68 13.25 7.90 0.63
N VAL A 69 14.59 7.81 0.67
CA VAL A 69 15.47 8.66 -0.13
C VAL A 69 15.14 8.57 -1.62
N TRP A 70 14.92 7.37 -2.15
CA TRP A 70 14.61 7.23 -3.57
C TRP A 70 13.21 7.74 -3.92
N LEU A 71 12.22 7.56 -3.05
CA LEU A 71 10.90 8.17 -3.23
C LEU A 71 11.01 9.71 -3.31
N LEU A 72 11.74 10.33 -2.38
CA LEU A 72 11.96 11.78 -2.37
C LEU A 72 12.72 12.27 -3.62
N ARG A 73 13.76 11.52 -4.02
CA ARG A 73 14.57 11.81 -5.21
C ARG A 73 13.79 11.69 -6.51
N HIS A 74 12.72 10.90 -6.54
CA HIS A 74 11.79 10.78 -7.66
C HIS A 74 10.53 11.64 -7.47
N GLY A 75 10.49 12.47 -6.44
CA GLY A 75 9.51 13.53 -6.32
C GLY A 75 8.27 13.24 -5.54
N ALA A 76 8.20 12.09 -4.91
CA ALA A 76 7.21 11.87 -3.88
C ALA A 76 7.55 12.69 -2.62
N GLN A 77 6.54 12.92 -1.80
CA GLN A 77 6.66 13.34 -0.40
C GLN A 77 6.15 12.20 0.46
N VAL A 78 6.77 11.97 1.62
CA VAL A 78 6.47 10.79 2.44
C VAL A 78 6.04 11.22 3.84
N ILE A 79 4.94 10.64 4.32
CA ILE A 79 4.56 10.63 5.73
C ILE A 79 4.69 9.18 6.22
N GLY A 80 5.47 8.93 7.26
CA GLY A 80 5.56 7.60 7.86
C GLY A 80 4.36 7.30 8.75
N CYS A 81 3.86 6.08 8.71
CA CYS A 81 2.82 5.54 9.59
C CYS A 81 3.34 4.30 10.28
N GLY A 82 3.26 4.28 11.61
CA GLY A 82 3.56 3.12 12.42
C GLY A 82 2.33 2.64 13.18
N ASP A 83 2.44 1.46 13.78
CA ASP A 83 1.38 0.89 14.62
C ASP A 83 1.23 1.63 15.95
N GLY A 84 0.04 1.55 16.50
CA GLY A 84 -0.25 1.89 17.88
C GLY A 84 -0.55 0.64 18.69
N ILE A 85 -1.56 0.73 19.55
CA ILE A 85 -2.06 -0.45 20.25
C ILE A 85 -2.87 -1.28 19.24
N PRO A 86 -2.56 -2.57 19.02
CA PRO A 86 -3.37 -3.43 18.17
C PRO A 86 -4.71 -3.74 18.86
N PRO A 87 -5.77 -4.08 18.10
CA PRO A 87 -7.03 -4.55 18.67
C PRO A 87 -6.79 -5.83 19.49
N ALA A 88 -7.54 -5.99 20.58
CA ALA A 88 -7.40 -7.12 21.51
C ALA A 88 -7.53 -8.48 20.79
N GLU A 89 -8.33 -8.50 19.73
CA GLU A 89 -8.63 -9.57 18.81
C GLU A 89 -7.37 -10.05 18.06
N LYS A 90 -6.44 -9.14 17.74
CA LYS A 90 -5.14 -9.49 17.14
C LYS A 90 -4.08 -9.88 18.17
N ALA A 91 -4.33 -9.70 19.46
CA ALA A 91 -3.34 -10.00 20.50
C ALA A 91 -2.91 -11.47 20.48
N HIS A 92 -3.84 -12.41 20.19
CA HIS A 92 -3.52 -13.83 20.07
C HIS A 92 -2.65 -14.12 18.84
N THR A 93 -3.00 -13.57 17.66
CA THR A 93 -2.22 -13.72 16.42
C THR A 93 -0.81 -13.12 16.56
N LEU A 94 -0.70 -11.95 17.19
CA LEU A 94 0.59 -11.34 17.51
C LEU A 94 1.38 -12.23 18.48
N THR A 95 0.75 -12.70 19.56
CA THR A 95 1.38 -13.60 20.53
C THR A 95 1.86 -14.89 19.86
N GLN A 96 1.08 -15.50 18.97
CA GLN A 96 1.51 -16.68 18.21
C GLN A 96 2.65 -16.38 17.24
N ARG A 97 2.65 -15.23 16.54
CA ARG A 97 3.78 -14.82 15.68
C ARG A 97 5.07 -14.63 16.48
N PHE A 98 4.99 -14.15 17.72
CA PHE A 98 6.14 -14.00 18.61
C PHE A 98 6.53 -15.31 19.35
N ALA A 99 5.55 -16.16 19.69
CA ALA A 99 5.73 -17.39 20.46
C ALA A 99 6.18 -18.57 19.60
N SER A 100 5.67 -18.72 18.37
CA SER A 100 6.14 -19.73 17.41
C SER A 100 7.60 -19.58 16.99
N ARG A 101 8.25 -18.48 17.42
CA ARG A 101 9.59 -18.07 17.00
C ARG A 101 10.58 -17.87 18.15
N SER A 102 10.16 -18.12 19.38
CA SER A 102 11.04 -18.20 20.55
C SER A 102 10.96 -19.63 21.07
N HIS A 103 12.05 -20.41 21.03
CA HIS A 103 12.10 -21.68 21.75
C HIS A 103 11.94 -21.41 23.26
N GLY A 104 10.69 -21.43 23.75
CA GLY A 104 10.36 -21.53 25.17
C GLY A 104 10.51 -20.28 26.03
N ALA A 105 10.15 -19.08 25.57
CA ALA A 105 10.12 -17.90 26.46
C ALA A 105 8.74 -17.21 26.50
N HIS A 106 8.09 -17.28 27.66
CA HIS A 106 6.96 -16.43 28.03
C HIS A 106 7.45 -14.97 28.14
N GLY A 107 7.27 -14.15 27.09
CA GLY A 107 8.01 -12.88 27.00
C GLY A 107 7.37 -11.76 26.17
N GLY A 108 6.04 -11.66 26.12
CA GLY A 108 5.33 -10.60 25.35
C GLY A 108 5.81 -9.17 25.62
N GLY A 109 6.30 -8.87 26.83
CA GLY A 109 6.80 -7.53 27.19
C GLY A 109 8.12 -7.12 26.53
N ARG A 110 9.06 -8.04 26.30
CA ARG A 110 10.36 -7.72 25.66
C ARG A 110 10.22 -7.48 24.16
N ALA A 111 9.38 -8.27 23.48
CA ALA A 111 9.10 -8.10 22.06
C ALA A 111 8.44 -6.73 21.77
N ASN A 112 7.50 -6.30 22.62
CA ASN A 112 6.88 -4.98 22.51
C ASN A 112 7.90 -3.84 22.70
N GLN A 113 8.80 -3.95 23.69
CA GLN A 113 9.86 -2.95 23.88
C GLN A 113 10.84 -2.86 22.71
N ALA A 114 11.21 -3.99 22.10
CA ALA A 114 12.06 -4.01 20.91
C ALA A 114 11.38 -3.32 19.71
N PHE A 115 10.08 -3.59 19.50
CA PHE A 115 9.29 -2.93 18.46
C PHE A 115 9.18 -1.41 18.66
N LEU A 116 8.90 -0.97 19.89
CA LEU A 116 8.86 0.47 20.23
C LEU A 116 10.22 1.15 20.05
N ARG A 117 11.32 0.46 20.39
CA ARG A 117 12.67 0.97 20.10
C ARG A 117 12.87 1.15 18.59
N LEU A 118 12.59 0.13 17.79
CA LEU A 118 12.73 0.21 16.32
C LEU A 118 11.84 1.28 15.69
N THR A 119 10.62 1.46 16.21
CA THR A 119 9.72 2.53 15.78
C THR A 119 10.38 3.90 15.95
N ARG A 120 10.97 4.18 17.12
CA ARG A 120 11.69 5.45 17.36
C ARG A 120 12.89 5.64 16.44
N GLU A 121 13.57 4.56 16.05
CA GLU A 121 14.68 4.64 15.09
C GLU A 121 14.21 5.03 13.69
N VAL A 122 13.06 4.49 13.27
CA VAL A 122 12.42 4.86 12.01
C VAL A 122 11.96 6.31 12.04
N GLU A 123 11.32 6.75 13.12
CA GLU A 123 10.90 8.15 13.27
C GLU A 123 12.08 9.12 13.22
N THR A 124 13.18 8.79 13.90
CA THR A 124 14.41 9.59 13.87
C THR A 124 14.96 9.68 12.44
N THR A 125 14.98 8.56 11.72
CA THR A 125 15.43 8.50 10.32
C THR A 125 14.53 9.33 9.39
N LEU A 126 13.20 9.24 9.55
CA LEU A 126 12.24 10.03 8.78
C LEU A 126 12.40 11.53 9.07
N ALA A 127 12.52 11.92 10.35
CA ALA A 127 12.73 13.30 10.74
C ALA A 127 14.03 13.88 10.16
N MET A 128 15.10 13.09 10.12
CA MET A 128 16.35 13.45 9.44
C MET A 128 16.16 13.68 7.93
N LEU A 129 15.28 12.92 7.28
CA LEU A 129 14.91 13.11 5.88
C LEU A 129 13.90 14.24 5.66
N GLY A 130 13.53 14.98 6.72
CA GLY A 130 12.53 16.04 6.66
C GLY A 130 11.08 15.53 6.59
N CYS A 131 10.86 14.23 6.76
CA CYS A 131 9.55 13.57 6.66
C CYS A 131 8.89 13.43 8.03
N PRO A 132 7.60 13.78 8.18
CA PRO A 132 6.86 13.57 9.42
C PRO A 132 6.48 12.11 9.59
N SER A 133 6.20 11.73 10.84
CA SER A 133 5.65 10.43 11.21
C SER A 133 4.37 10.60 12.02
N ILE A 134 3.41 9.72 11.78
CA ILE A 134 2.20 9.56 12.58
C ILE A 134 2.26 8.18 13.23
N VAL A 135 2.74 8.16 14.47
CA VAL A 135 2.77 6.99 15.36
C VAL A 135 2.09 7.35 16.66
N GLY A 136 1.70 6.38 17.47
CA GLY A 136 1.40 6.64 18.88
C GLY A 136 0.56 5.57 19.55
N GLU A 137 0.23 5.81 20.81
CA GLU A 137 -0.33 4.82 21.76
C GLU A 137 -1.84 4.59 21.61
N THR A 138 -2.49 5.15 20.59
CA THR A 138 -3.92 4.95 20.34
C THR A 138 -4.18 3.61 19.64
N LEU A 139 -5.40 3.08 19.77
CA LEU A 139 -5.86 1.90 19.04
C LEU A 139 -5.89 2.19 17.54
N ALA A 140 -4.83 1.86 16.82
CA ALA A 140 -4.76 2.02 15.36
C ALA A 140 -3.58 1.23 14.79
N GLU A 141 -3.77 0.70 13.59
CA GLU A 141 -2.72 0.06 12.82
C GLU A 141 -2.12 1.06 11.81
N GLY A 142 -0.87 0.80 11.40
CA GLY A 142 -0.17 1.59 10.39
C GLY A 142 -1.00 1.78 9.12
N GLU A 143 -1.60 0.71 8.61
CA GLU A 143 -2.47 0.73 7.43
C GLU A 143 -3.74 1.58 7.62
N ALA A 144 -4.37 1.51 8.79
CA ALA A 144 -5.55 2.30 9.10
C ALA A 144 -5.21 3.80 9.18
N ARG A 145 -4.07 4.17 9.81
CA ARG A 145 -3.55 5.55 9.84
C ARG A 145 -3.18 6.05 8.46
N ALA A 146 -2.53 5.21 7.65
CA ALA A 146 -2.15 5.55 6.29
C ALA A 146 -3.39 5.78 5.40
N ALA A 147 -4.42 4.94 5.52
CA ALA A 147 -5.71 5.13 4.85
C ALA A 147 -6.42 6.41 5.33
N ALA A 148 -6.38 6.71 6.63
CA ALA A 148 -6.94 7.93 7.20
C ALA A 148 -6.23 9.20 6.70
N LEU A 149 -4.91 9.19 6.53
CA LEU A 149 -4.18 10.30 5.88
C LEU A 149 -4.68 10.54 4.46
N CYS A 150 -4.97 9.48 3.70
CA CYS A 150 -5.54 9.63 2.36
C CYS A 150 -6.97 10.18 2.40
N HIS A 151 -7.80 9.67 3.31
CA HIS A 151 -9.17 10.13 3.49
C HIS A 151 -9.26 11.62 3.86
N LEU A 152 -8.36 12.08 4.72
CA LEU A 152 -8.27 13.47 5.16
C LEU A 152 -7.52 14.38 4.15
N GLY A 153 -7.06 13.83 3.03
CA GLY A 153 -6.40 14.59 1.96
C GLY A 153 -4.95 14.98 2.25
N PHE A 154 -4.30 14.36 3.24
CA PHE A 154 -2.86 14.52 3.52
C PHE A 154 -1.98 13.61 2.65
N ALA A 155 -2.52 12.51 2.14
CA ALA A 155 -1.81 11.62 1.21
C ALA A 155 -2.68 11.28 -0.01
N ASP A 156 -2.04 10.90 -1.10
CA ASP A 156 -2.70 10.49 -2.35
C ASP A 156 -2.75 8.96 -2.48
N ALA A 157 -1.79 8.26 -1.87
CA ALA A 157 -1.71 6.81 -1.86
C ALA A 157 -1.01 6.27 -0.61
N VAL A 158 -1.35 5.04 -0.24
CA VAL A 158 -0.67 4.28 0.80
C VAL A 158 0.38 3.37 0.16
N ILE A 159 1.59 3.33 0.69
CA ILE A 159 2.56 2.28 0.40
C ILE A 159 2.44 1.24 1.52
N SER A 160 1.89 0.07 1.19
CA SER A 160 1.90 -1.10 2.08
C SER A 160 1.80 -2.38 1.24
N PRO A 161 2.61 -3.43 1.54
CA PRO A 161 2.44 -4.74 0.92
C PRO A 161 1.19 -5.47 1.45
N ASP A 162 0.63 -4.98 2.54
CA ASP A 162 -0.59 -5.44 3.15
C ASP A 162 -1.81 -4.77 2.47
N SER A 163 -2.91 -5.52 2.36
CA SER A 163 -4.09 -5.12 1.58
C SER A 163 -5.16 -4.44 2.42
N ASP A 164 -5.00 -4.38 3.74
CA ASP A 164 -6.06 -3.98 4.66
C ASP A 164 -6.27 -2.45 4.59
N ALA A 165 -5.27 -1.70 4.13
CA ALA A 165 -5.44 -0.30 3.73
C ALA A 165 -6.59 -0.08 2.72
N LEU A 166 -6.87 -1.03 1.81
CA LEU A 166 -8.03 -0.95 0.90
C LEU A 166 -9.36 -1.09 1.67
N ILE A 167 -9.39 -1.97 2.67
CA ILE A 167 -10.56 -2.21 3.53
C ILE A 167 -10.80 -1.01 4.44
N HIS A 168 -9.74 -0.36 4.92
CA HIS A 168 -9.86 0.92 5.62
C HIS A 168 -10.27 2.09 4.71
N GLY A 169 -10.37 1.87 3.39
CA GLY A 169 -10.91 2.83 2.43
C GLY A 169 -9.87 3.70 1.73
N SER A 170 -8.59 3.30 1.74
CA SER A 170 -7.57 4.00 0.97
C SER A 170 -7.94 4.06 -0.52
N PRO A 171 -7.85 5.22 -1.18
CA PRO A 171 -8.19 5.35 -2.60
C PRO A 171 -7.20 4.60 -3.49
N VAL A 172 -5.93 4.55 -3.10
CA VAL A 172 -4.84 3.87 -3.83
C VAL A 172 -3.89 3.21 -2.83
N VAL A 173 -3.59 1.93 -3.07
CA VAL A 173 -2.58 1.17 -2.32
C VAL A 173 -1.50 0.68 -3.28
N ILE A 174 -0.28 1.15 -3.05
CA ILE A 174 0.95 0.75 -3.73
C ILE A 174 1.50 -0.45 -2.96
N LYS A 175 1.29 -1.64 -3.53
CA LYS A 175 1.72 -2.92 -2.98
C LYS A 175 3.24 -3.09 -3.03
N ARG A 176 3.85 -2.65 -4.14
CA ARG A 176 5.30 -2.73 -4.37
C ARG A 176 5.74 -1.45 -5.07
N VAL A 177 6.83 -0.89 -4.58
CA VAL A 177 7.55 0.20 -5.23
C VAL A 177 9.03 -0.11 -5.13
N ASP A 178 9.67 -0.26 -6.28
CA ASP A 178 11.09 -0.54 -6.39
C ASP A 178 11.71 0.52 -7.29
N VAL A 179 12.32 1.53 -6.67
CA VAL A 179 12.88 2.69 -7.36
C VAL A 179 14.29 2.97 -6.85
N GLY A 180 15.17 3.33 -7.78
CA GLY A 180 16.59 3.54 -7.49
C GLY A 180 17.22 4.55 -8.44
N SER A 181 18.54 4.49 -8.58
CA SER A 181 19.30 5.36 -9.48
C SER A 181 19.09 5.06 -10.98
N ASP A 182 18.83 3.80 -11.33
CA ASP A 182 18.54 3.41 -12.72
C ASP A 182 17.04 3.49 -12.99
N ALA A 183 16.63 4.61 -13.59
CA ALA A 183 15.24 4.88 -13.92
C ALA A 183 14.57 3.78 -14.74
N ARG A 184 15.33 3.02 -15.55
CA ARG A 184 14.79 1.95 -16.41
C ARG A 184 14.38 0.70 -15.63
N LYS A 185 14.89 0.54 -14.41
CA LYS A 185 14.57 -0.58 -13.51
C LYS A 185 13.46 -0.26 -12.53
N ALA A 186 12.90 0.95 -12.57
CA ALA A 186 11.82 1.34 -11.70
C ALA A 186 10.59 0.46 -11.95
N GLU A 187 9.93 0.02 -10.88
CA GLU A 187 8.70 -0.75 -10.95
C GLU A 187 7.74 -0.33 -9.83
N LEU A 188 6.46 -0.25 -10.16
CA LEU A 188 5.41 0.10 -9.22
C LEU A 188 4.17 -0.76 -9.47
N GLU A 189 3.75 -1.53 -8.47
CA GLU A 189 2.49 -2.28 -8.46
C GLU A 189 1.49 -1.58 -7.52
N PHE A 190 0.31 -1.22 -8.03
CA PHE A 190 -0.74 -0.59 -7.22
C PHE A 190 -2.15 -1.04 -7.58
N VAL A 191 -3.08 -0.82 -6.66
CA VAL A 191 -4.52 -1.00 -6.85
C VAL A 191 -5.22 0.29 -6.44
N SER A 192 -6.18 0.75 -7.25
CA SER A 192 -7.10 1.82 -6.85
C SER A 192 -8.45 1.24 -6.45
N LEU A 193 -9.06 1.77 -5.39
CA LEU A 193 -10.39 1.36 -4.93
C LEU A 193 -11.46 1.63 -6.00
N ALA A 194 -11.24 2.63 -6.86
CA ALA A 194 -12.09 2.88 -8.03
C ALA A 194 -12.04 1.73 -9.04
N THR A 195 -10.85 1.20 -9.34
CA THR A 195 -10.70 0.00 -10.20
C THR A 195 -11.33 -1.22 -9.55
N VAL A 196 -11.18 -1.40 -8.24
CA VAL A 196 -11.86 -2.50 -7.50
C VAL A 196 -13.38 -2.40 -7.70
N ARG A 197 -13.97 -1.23 -7.48
CA ARG A 197 -15.41 -1.00 -7.71
C ARG A 197 -15.82 -1.29 -9.15
N ALA A 198 -15.05 -0.85 -10.14
CA ALA A 198 -15.36 -1.07 -11.55
C ALA A 198 -15.30 -2.55 -11.96
N ARG A 199 -14.35 -3.33 -11.41
CA ARG A 199 -14.11 -4.73 -11.80
C ARG A 199 -14.89 -5.75 -10.97
N LEU A 200 -15.08 -5.46 -9.68
CA LEU A 200 -15.76 -6.33 -8.73
C LEU A 200 -17.19 -5.88 -8.42
N GLY A 201 -17.56 -4.62 -8.64
CA GLY A 201 -18.91 -4.11 -8.33
C GLY A 201 -19.09 -3.69 -6.86
N PHE A 202 -18.01 -3.62 -6.07
CA PHE A 202 -18.02 -3.17 -4.68
C PHE A 202 -16.67 -2.54 -4.28
N GLY A 203 -16.66 -1.74 -3.22
CA GLY A 203 -15.50 -1.08 -2.64
C GLY A 203 -15.14 -1.62 -1.25
N ALA A 204 -14.86 -0.73 -0.30
CA ALA A 204 -14.27 -1.07 0.98
C ALA A 204 -15.16 -1.98 1.86
N GLU A 205 -16.47 -1.73 1.91
CA GLU A 205 -17.38 -2.56 2.73
C GLU A 205 -17.63 -3.92 2.08
N GLY A 206 -17.66 -4.01 0.74
CA GLY A 206 -17.64 -5.29 0.04
C GLY A 206 -16.32 -6.06 0.23
N LEU A 207 -15.18 -5.37 0.27
CA LEU A 207 -13.89 -5.99 0.61
C LEU A 207 -13.87 -6.49 2.05
N LEU A 208 -14.49 -5.79 3.00
CA LEU A 208 -14.67 -6.27 4.37
C LEU A 208 -15.56 -7.52 4.42
N ALA A 209 -16.66 -7.54 3.68
CA ALA A 209 -17.52 -8.73 3.56
C ALA A 209 -16.74 -9.93 2.98
N LEU A 210 -15.90 -9.67 1.97
CA LEU A 210 -15.00 -10.69 1.41
C LEU A 210 -13.96 -11.17 2.43
N ALA A 211 -13.41 -10.26 3.25
CA ALA A 211 -12.46 -10.57 4.30
C ALA A 211 -13.06 -11.45 5.41
N LEU A 212 -14.33 -11.23 5.77
CA LEU A 212 -15.05 -12.08 6.71
C LEU A 212 -15.28 -13.49 6.15
N LEU A 213 -15.49 -13.64 4.84
CA LEU A 213 -15.66 -14.95 4.21
C LEU A 213 -14.33 -15.70 4.03
N LEU A 214 -13.26 -15.01 3.64
CA LEU A 214 -11.97 -15.63 3.35
C LEU A 214 -11.09 -15.84 4.58
N GLY A 215 -11.34 -15.07 5.63
CA GLY A 215 -10.49 -14.99 6.80
C GLY A 215 -9.46 -13.86 6.71
N ASN A 216 -9.09 -13.37 7.88
CA ASN A 216 -8.11 -12.32 8.15
C ASN A 216 -7.39 -12.65 9.46
N ASP A 217 -6.57 -11.74 9.99
CA ASP A 217 -5.80 -11.97 11.21
C ASP A 217 -6.60 -11.93 12.52
N MET A 218 -7.86 -11.50 12.47
CA MET A 218 -8.82 -11.50 13.59
C MET A 218 -9.87 -12.62 13.47
N TRP A 219 -10.00 -13.24 12.29
CA TRP A 219 -11.11 -14.13 11.98
C TRP A 219 -10.72 -15.21 10.97
N GLU A 220 -11.05 -16.48 11.24
CA GLU A 220 -10.61 -17.59 10.39
C GLU A 220 -11.34 -17.66 9.04
N GLY A 221 -12.52 -17.06 8.92
CA GLY A 221 -13.33 -17.10 7.70
C GLY A 221 -14.38 -18.20 7.68
N ALA A 222 -15.12 -18.29 6.58
CA ALA A 222 -16.18 -19.27 6.42
C ALA A 222 -15.60 -20.58 5.89
N ALA A 223 -15.91 -21.71 6.55
CA ALA A 223 -15.42 -23.01 6.15
C ALA A 223 -15.66 -23.34 4.66
N GLY A 224 -14.58 -23.64 3.93
CA GLY A 224 -14.63 -24.02 2.52
C GLY A 224 -15.03 -22.89 1.55
N ALA A 225 -14.97 -21.62 1.99
CA ALA A 225 -15.09 -20.46 1.11
C ALA A 225 -13.76 -20.20 0.38
N GLY A 226 -13.69 -20.62 -0.89
CA GLY A 226 -12.55 -20.31 -1.75
C GLY A 226 -12.65 -18.91 -2.36
N VAL A 227 -11.51 -18.32 -2.73
CA VAL A 227 -11.40 -16.97 -3.32
C VAL A 227 -12.41 -16.66 -4.42
N VAL A 228 -12.66 -17.60 -5.34
CA VAL A 228 -13.63 -17.42 -6.44
C VAL A 228 -15.06 -17.38 -5.90
N HIS A 229 -15.43 -18.35 -5.06
CA HIS A 229 -16.78 -18.47 -4.51
C HIS A 229 -17.13 -17.31 -3.57
N ALA A 230 -16.22 -16.92 -2.69
CA ALA A 230 -16.45 -15.80 -1.79
C ALA A 230 -16.61 -14.49 -2.57
N THR A 231 -15.78 -14.28 -3.60
CA THR A 231 -15.91 -13.09 -4.46
C THR A 231 -17.25 -13.09 -5.19
N ASP A 232 -17.62 -14.17 -5.88
CA ASP A 232 -18.91 -14.29 -6.60
C ASP A 232 -20.10 -14.05 -5.67
N LEU A 233 -20.04 -14.58 -4.44
CA LEU A 233 -21.08 -14.39 -3.44
C LEU A 233 -21.23 -12.92 -3.06
N VAL A 234 -20.14 -12.23 -2.69
CA VAL A 234 -20.20 -10.79 -2.34
C VAL A 234 -20.73 -9.97 -3.51
N ARG A 235 -20.27 -10.23 -4.74
CA ARG A 235 -20.78 -9.58 -5.96
C ARG A 235 -22.29 -9.74 -6.09
N PHE A 236 -22.78 -10.96 -5.91
CA PHE A 236 -24.19 -11.29 -5.99
C PHE A 236 -24.99 -10.57 -4.91
N LEU A 237 -24.53 -10.58 -3.66
CA LEU A 237 -25.21 -9.92 -2.54
C LEU A 237 -25.30 -8.40 -2.74
N VAL A 238 -24.19 -7.76 -3.13
CA VAL A 238 -24.15 -6.31 -3.39
C VAL A 238 -25.10 -5.94 -4.54
N THR A 239 -25.06 -6.69 -5.64
CA THR A 239 -25.94 -6.45 -6.80
C THR A 239 -27.41 -6.64 -6.42
N ARG A 240 -27.74 -7.70 -5.69
CA ARG A 240 -29.09 -7.99 -5.21
C ARG A 240 -29.62 -6.91 -4.28
N ALA A 241 -28.75 -6.29 -3.50
CA ALA A 241 -29.08 -5.21 -2.58
C ALA A 241 -29.15 -3.81 -3.25
N GLY A 242 -29.03 -3.72 -4.57
CA GLY A 242 -29.14 -2.48 -5.34
C GLY A 242 -27.80 -1.81 -5.71
N GLY A 243 -26.67 -2.38 -5.31
CA GLY A 243 -25.33 -1.84 -5.56
C GLY A 243 -25.01 -0.58 -4.74
N GLY A 244 -23.87 0.04 -5.05
CA GLY A 244 -23.39 1.23 -4.35
C GLY A 244 -23.11 1.00 -2.86
N ALA A 245 -22.91 2.09 -2.11
CA ALA A 245 -22.54 2.01 -0.70
C ALA A 245 -23.62 1.34 0.18
N GLU A 246 -24.90 1.60 -0.10
CA GLU A 246 -26.00 0.98 0.64
C GLU A 246 -26.10 -0.52 0.35
N GLY A 247 -25.95 -0.93 -0.91
CA GLY A 247 -25.92 -2.34 -1.29
C GLY A 247 -24.72 -3.08 -0.69
N GLU A 248 -23.56 -2.44 -0.60
CA GLU A 248 -22.39 -2.97 0.11
C GLU A 248 -22.65 -3.17 1.61
N ALA A 249 -23.23 -2.18 2.29
CA ALA A 249 -23.55 -2.27 3.70
C ALA A 249 -24.55 -3.41 4.00
N LYS A 250 -25.59 -3.56 3.16
CA LYS A 250 -26.56 -4.66 3.26
C LYS A 250 -25.92 -6.02 3.00
N ALA A 251 -25.04 -6.12 2.00
CA ALA A 251 -24.33 -7.36 1.70
C ALA A 251 -23.39 -7.77 2.84
N LEU A 252 -22.69 -6.81 3.46
CA LEU A 252 -21.85 -7.06 4.63
C LEU A 252 -22.69 -7.57 5.81
N GLU A 253 -23.83 -6.94 6.09
CA GLU A 253 -24.74 -7.36 7.15
C GLU A 253 -25.32 -8.77 6.91
N GLU A 254 -25.64 -9.10 5.66
CA GLU A 254 -26.06 -10.46 5.29
C GLU A 254 -24.94 -11.49 5.46
N VAL A 255 -23.68 -11.14 5.14
CA VAL A 255 -22.53 -12.02 5.39
C VAL A 255 -22.40 -12.28 6.90
N ILE A 256 -22.49 -11.23 7.72
CA ILE A 256 -22.38 -11.34 9.17
C ILE A 256 -23.44 -12.28 9.76
N THR A 257 -24.67 -12.21 9.25
CA THR A 257 -25.82 -13.00 9.73
C THR A 257 -25.96 -14.38 9.08
N LEU A 258 -24.99 -14.82 8.26
CA LEU A 258 -25.05 -16.12 7.55
C LEU A 258 -25.29 -17.32 8.48
N GLY A 259 -24.87 -17.27 9.75
CA GLY A 259 -25.01 -18.39 10.69
C GLY A 259 -26.35 -18.45 11.42
N GLU A 260 -27.13 -17.37 11.48
CA GLU A 260 -28.32 -17.26 12.34
C GLU A 260 -29.58 -17.89 11.75
N SER A 261 -29.73 -17.83 10.43
CA SER A 261 -30.98 -18.21 9.78
C SER A 261 -30.91 -19.59 9.15
N ALA A 262 -31.97 -20.38 9.36
CA ALA A 262 -32.25 -21.52 8.50
C ALA A 262 -32.34 -21.06 7.03
N LEU A 263 -32.14 -22.00 6.11
CA LEU A 263 -32.32 -21.72 4.70
C LEU A 263 -33.75 -21.24 4.44
N SER A 264 -33.89 -20.17 3.65
CA SER A 264 -35.19 -19.76 3.13
C SER A 264 -35.78 -20.85 2.22
N GLU A 265 -37.08 -20.77 1.95
CA GLU A 265 -37.74 -21.70 1.01
C GLU A 265 -37.09 -21.66 -0.38
N GLU A 266 -36.74 -20.45 -0.86
CA GLU A 266 -36.06 -20.26 -2.14
C GLU A 266 -34.69 -20.94 -2.17
N GLU A 267 -33.91 -20.82 -1.09
CA GLU A 267 -32.59 -21.45 -0.98
C GLU A 267 -32.68 -22.96 -0.86
N SER A 268 -33.64 -23.44 -0.08
CA SER A 268 -33.91 -24.87 0.07
C SER A 268 -34.30 -25.50 -1.27
N SER A 269 -35.22 -24.86 -2.00
CA SER A 269 -35.62 -25.27 -3.35
C SER A 269 -34.44 -25.21 -4.34
N ALA A 270 -33.62 -24.16 -4.27
CA ALA A 270 -32.46 -24.03 -5.14
C ALA A 270 -31.48 -25.21 -4.96
N LEU A 271 -31.27 -25.70 -3.72
CA LEU A 271 -30.37 -26.82 -3.45
C LEU A 271 -30.81 -28.15 -4.09
N GLU A 272 -32.10 -28.32 -4.38
CA GLU A 272 -32.62 -29.52 -5.08
C GLU A 272 -32.11 -29.61 -6.52
N HIS A 273 -31.66 -28.49 -7.10
CA HIS A 273 -31.07 -28.45 -8.42
C HIS A 273 -29.58 -28.86 -8.34
N THR A 274 -29.32 -30.17 -8.47
CA THR A 274 -27.99 -30.79 -8.29
C THR A 274 -27.16 -30.95 -9.55
N HIS A 275 -27.77 -30.91 -10.74
CA HIS A 275 -27.09 -31.01 -12.04
C HIS A 275 -27.86 -30.23 -13.13
N CYS A 276 -27.16 -29.86 -14.20
CA CYS A 276 -27.80 -29.25 -15.38
C CYS A 276 -28.78 -30.25 -16.00
N LYS A 277 -30.03 -29.81 -16.21
CA LYS A 277 -31.07 -30.55 -16.95
C LYS A 277 -31.41 -29.92 -18.31
N GLY A 278 -30.71 -28.84 -18.67
CA GLY A 278 -30.97 -28.08 -19.89
C GLY A 278 -30.31 -28.72 -21.09
N PHE A 279 -28.98 -28.64 -21.14
CA PHE A 279 -28.21 -28.92 -22.35
C PHE A 279 -26.84 -29.54 -22.02
N CYS A 280 -26.31 -30.33 -22.96
CA CYS A 280 -25.03 -30.98 -22.86
C CYS A 280 -23.86 -30.03 -23.10
N LYS A 281 -22.92 -29.98 -22.15
CA LYS A 281 -21.66 -29.21 -22.26
C LYS A 281 -20.67 -29.67 -23.34
N VAL A 282 -21.01 -30.73 -24.08
CA VAL A 282 -20.14 -31.31 -25.13
C VAL A 282 -20.72 -31.02 -26.49
N CYS A 283 -21.99 -31.38 -26.73
CA CYS A 283 -22.62 -31.24 -28.05
C CYS A 283 -23.72 -30.17 -28.14
N GLY A 284 -24.09 -29.50 -27.05
CA GLY A 284 -25.10 -28.44 -27.04
C GLY A 284 -26.55 -28.92 -27.01
N HIS A 285 -26.81 -30.19 -27.36
CA HIS A 285 -28.15 -30.76 -27.40
C HIS A 285 -28.84 -30.86 -26.02
N ALA A 286 -30.18 -30.81 -26.04
CA ALA A 286 -31.00 -30.80 -24.83
C ALA A 286 -30.99 -32.14 -24.10
N HIS A 287 -30.89 -32.11 -22.77
CA HIS A 287 -30.89 -33.33 -21.95
C HIS A 287 -32.30 -33.90 -21.78
N ARG A 288 -32.77 -34.73 -22.73
CA ARG A 288 -33.95 -35.59 -22.50
C ARG A 288 -33.57 -36.82 -21.66
N GLY A 289 -33.20 -36.61 -20.40
CA GLY A 289 -32.93 -37.69 -19.44
C GLY A 289 -31.51 -38.30 -19.49
N LYS A 290 -31.36 -39.55 -19.03
CA LYS A 290 -30.08 -40.28 -18.81
C LYS A 290 -29.26 -40.59 -20.09
N GLN A 291 -29.52 -39.89 -21.19
CA GLN A 291 -29.01 -40.14 -22.55
C GLN A 291 -27.79 -39.30 -22.92
N HIS A 292 -26.95 -38.92 -21.97
CA HIS A 292 -25.64 -38.31 -22.24
C HIS A 292 -24.58 -38.95 -21.34
N GLY A 293 -23.38 -39.20 -21.86
CA GLY A 293 -22.32 -39.95 -21.17
C GLY A 293 -22.21 -41.39 -21.68
N ARG A 294 -22.35 -42.40 -20.80
CA ARG A 294 -22.13 -43.81 -21.18
C ARG A 294 -23.09 -44.37 -22.25
N ARG A 295 -24.26 -43.76 -22.45
CA ARG A 295 -25.30 -44.25 -23.39
C ARG A 295 -25.31 -43.54 -24.75
N GLY A 296 -24.32 -42.69 -25.03
CA GLY A 296 -24.29 -41.94 -26.28
C GLY A 296 -25.21 -40.73 -26.28
N CYS A 297 -25.45 -40.14 -27.45
CA CYS A 297 -26.39 -39.05 -27.68
C CYS A 297 -27.10 -39.30 -29.01
N VAL A 298 -28.43 -39.38 -28.99
CA VAL A 298 -29.25 -39.69 -30.16
C VAL A 298 -29.10 -38.62 -31.24
N GLU A 299 -29.12 -37.34 -30.85
CA GLU A 299 -28.95 -36.21 -31.77
C GLU A 299 -27.53 -36.15 -32.37
N CYS A 300 -26.52 -36.68 -31.68
CA CYS A 300 -25.17 -36.82 -32.23
C CYS A 300 -24.99 -38.08 -33.10
N GLY A 301 -25.92 -39.04 -33.04
CA GLY A 301 -25.76 -40.35 -33.67
C GLY A 301 -24.68 -41.25 -33.04
N VAL A 302 -24.21 -40.95 -31.82
CA VAL A 302 -23.17 -41.75 -31.15
C VAL A 302 -23.77 -42.67 -30.09
N VAL A 303 -23.25 -43.89 -29.98
CA VAL A 303 -23.69 -44.93 -29.02
C VAL A 303 -23.00 -44.82 -27.65
N SER A 304 -21.93 -44.03 -27.55
CA SER A 304 -21.26 -43.66 -26.31
C SER A 304 -20.66 -42.25 -26.44
N GLY A 305 -20.71 -41.45 -25.36
CA GLY A 305 -20.24 -40.07 -25.37
C GLY A 305 -21.15 -39.10 -26.13
N CYS A 306 -20.58 -37.98 -26.58
CA CYS A 306 -21.23 -36.97 -27.41
C CYS A 306 -20.17 -36.36 -28.33
N THR A 307 -20.57 -35.89 -29.52
CA THR A 307 -19.66 -35.21 -30.44
C THR A 307 -19.47 -33.75 -30.00
N PRO A 308 -18.24 -33.28 -29.75
CA PRO A 308 -18.00 -31.90 -29.37
C PRO A 308 -18.47 -30.93 -30.47
N THR A 309 -19.19 -29.88 -30.09
CA THR A 309 -19.60 -28.79 -30.99
C THR A 309 -19.31 -27.43 -30.36
N ASP A 310 -19.18 -26.39 -31.18
CA ASP A 310 -19.05 -25.01 -30.69
C ASP A 310 -20.26 -24.62 -29.83
N GLU A 311 -21.46 -25.06 -30.20
CA GLU A 311 -22.69 -24.90 -29.41
C GLU A 311 -22.60 -25.58 -28.03
N GLY A 312 -21.99 -26.76 -27.95
CA GLY A 312 -21.76 -27.46 -26.69
C GLY A 312 -20.78 -26.77 -25.77
N ALA A 313 -19.75 -26.14 -26.32
CA ALA A 313 -18.82 -25.30 -25.56
C ALA A 313 -19.52 -24.06 -24.98
N LEU A 314 -20.43 -23.43 -25.73
CA LEU A 314 -21.20 -22.25 -25.32
C LEU A 314 -22.25 -22.55 -24.24
N VAL A 315 -22.86 -23.73 -24.27
CA VAL A 315 -23.83 -24.18 -23.26
C VAL A 315 -23.22 -24.29 -21.85
N GLY A 316 -21.91 -24.50 -21.75
CA GLY A 316 -21.18 -24.51 -20.48
C GLY A 316 -20.92 -23.13 -19.87
N THR A 317 -21.13 -22.05 -20.64
CA THR A 317 -20.76 -20.69 -20.26
C THR A 317 -22.01 -19.83 -20.02
N GLU A 318 -22.64 -19.99 -18.85
CA GLU A 318 -23.70 -19.12 -18.28
C GLU A 318 -24.99 -18.90 -19.11
N GLN A 319 -25.08 -19.37 -20.34
CA GLN A 319 -26.20 -19.14 -21.27
C GLN A 319 -27.33 -20.17 -21.10
N CYS A 320 -27.12 -21.22 -20.29
CA CYS A 320 -28.13 -22.25 -20.08
C CYS A 320 -29.26 -21.73 -19.15
N PRO A 321 -30.52 -21.67 -19.61
CA PRO A 321 -31.65 -21.15 -18.82
C PRO A 321 -32.20 -22.17 -17.80
N CYS A 322 -31.55 -23.31 -17.58
CA CYS A 322 -32.10 -24.34 -16.69
C CYS A 322 -32.03 -23.90 -15.22
N PRO A 323 -32.93 -24.41 -14.35
CA PRO A 323 -32.98 -24.00 -12.94
C PRO A 323 -31.63 -24.14 -12.22
N PHE A 324 -30.85 -25.19 -12.51
CA PHE A 324 -29.52 -25.40 -11.94
C PHE A 324 -28.55 -24.23 -12.19
N HIS A 325 -28.52 -23.69 -13.41
CA HIS A 325 -27.64 -22.58 -13.76
C HIS A 325 -28.23 -21.23 -13.33
N ARG A 326 -29.54 -21.04 -13.49
CA ARG A 326 -30.24 -19.83 -13.01
C ARG A 326 -30.11 -19.61 -11.50
N THR A 327 -30.17 -20.69 -10.71
CA THR A 327 -30.02 -20.59 -9.25
C THR A 327 -28.57 -20.78 -8.78
N ARG A 328 -27.56 -20.73 -9.67
CA ARG A 328 -26.14 -20.94 -9.28
C ARG A 328 -25.75 -20.09 -8.07
N MET A 329 -26.09 -18.80 -8.06
CA MET A 329 -25.75 -17.89 -6.95
C MET A 329 -26.57 -18.15 -5.69
N LEU A 330 -27.87 -18.42 -5.81
CA LEU A 330 -28.71 -18.82 -4.67
C LEU A 330 -28.21 -20.13 -4.03
N ARG A 331 -27.81 -21.11 -4.84
CA ARG A 331 -27.20 -22.36 -4.35
C ARG A 331 -25.86 -22.12 -3.67
N LEU A 332 -25.06 -21.17 -4.17
CA LEU A 332 -23.80 -20.79 -3.55
C LEU A 332 -24.06 -20.16 -2.18
N LEU A 333 -24.97 -19.19 -2.08
CA LEU A 333 -25.41 -18.58 -0.82
C LEU A 333 -25.94 -19.64 0.15
N ALA A 334 -26.84 -20.51 -0.29
CA ALA A 334 -27.43 -21.56 0.53
C ALA A 334 -26.37 -22.54 1.09
N ARG A 335 -25.37 -22.91 0.28
CA ARG A 335 -24.26 -23.76 0.75
C ARG A 335 -23.39 -23.04 1.77
N THR A 336 -23.09 -21.77 1.55
CA THR A 336 -22.31 -20.96 2.49
C THR A 336 -23.06 -20.79 3.81
N ARG A 337 -24.36 -20.45 3.76
CA ARG A 337 -25.25 -20.37 4.93
C ARG A 337 -25.32 -21.70 5.69
N LYS A 338 -25.51 -22.82 5.00
CA LYS A 338 -25.52 -24.15 5.63
C LYS A 338 -24.20 -24.49 6.33
N ARG A 339 -23.06 -24.08 5.76
CA ARG A 339 -21.74 -24.28 6.40
C ARG A 339 -21.54 -23.36 7.59
N ALA A 340 -21.83 -22.07 7.44
CA ALA A 340 -21.77 -21.09 8.52
C ALA A 340 -22.67 -21.51 9.70
N HIS A 341 -23.90 -21.93 9.44
CA HIS A 341 -24.82 -22.42 10.46
C HIS A 341 -24.33 -23.69 11.17
N GLY A 342 -23.59 -24.56 10.47
CA GLY A 342 -23.01 -25.78 11.04
C GLY A 342 -21.63 -25.59 11.68
N ASP A 343 -21.07 -24.39 11.60
CA ASP A 343 -19.74 -24.06 12.11
C ASP A 343 -19.88 -23.34 13.46
N ALA A 344 -19.47 -24.00 14.54
CA ALA A 344 -19.54 -23.44 15.88
C ALA A 344 -18.67 -22.17 16.05
N ALA A 345 -17.65 -21.98 15.21
CA ALA A 345 -16.84 -20.77 15.22
C ALA A 345 -17.58 -19.59 14.55
N TRP A 346 -18.45 -19.84 13.59
CA TRP A 346 -19.21 -18.81 12.88
C TRP A 346 -20.48 -18.42 13.65
N THR A 347 -20.33 -17.49 14.61
CA THR A 347 -21.48 -16.82 15.22
C THR A 347 -21.63 -15.39 14.67
N THR A 348 -22.87 -14.91 14.55
CA THR A 348 -23.12 -13.51 14.17
C THR A 348 -22.44 -12.54 15.13
N ALA A 349 -22.41 -12.85 16.43
CA ALA A 349 -21.70 -12.03 17.41
C ALA A 349 -20.20 -11.91 17.08
N SER A 350 -19.55 -13.03 16.75
CA SER A 350 -18.12 -13.04 16.40
C SER A 350 -17.85 -12.34 15.04
N ALA A 351 -18.70 -12.54 14.04
CA ALA A 351 -18.58 -11.85 12.76
C ALA A 351 -18.83 -10.34 12.89
N ARG A 352 -19.83 -9.91 13.69
CA ARG A 352 -20.06 -8.50 14.05
C ARG A 352 -18.84 -7.92 14.74
N HIS A 353 -18.28 -8.63 15.71
CA HIS A 353 -17.11 -8.19 16.44
C HIS A 353 -15.90 -7.94 15.53
N CYS A 354 -15.64 -8.82 14.56
CA CYS A 354 -14.59 -8.60 13.56
C CYS A 354 -14.86 -7.36 12.69
N ARG A 355 -16.10 -7.17 12.22
CA ARG A 355 -16.51 -5.95 11.48
C ARG A 355 -16.35 -4.69 12.31
N ASP A 356 -16.79 -4.73 13.57
CA ASP A 356 -16.69 -3.62 14.52
C ASP A 356 -15.23 -3.27 14.81
N ALA A 357 -14.32 -4.26 14.88
CA ALA A 357 -12.90 -4.03 15.05
C ALA A 357 -12.29 -3.26 13.86
N PHE A 358 -12.62 -3.63 12.61
CA PHE A 358 -12.18 -2.87 11.42
C PHE A 358 -12.73 -1.43 11.40
N HIS A 359 -14.01 -1.25 11.74
CA HIS A 359 -14.64 0.07 11.80
C HIS A 359 -14.03 0.92 12.93
N SER A 360 -13.85 0.34 14.11
CA SER A 360 -13.20 0.99 15.25
C SER A 360 -11.78 1.43 14.93
N LEU A 361 -10.98 0.58 14.28
CA LEU A 361 -9.63 0.94 13.82
C LEU A 361 -9.66 2.12 12.86
N ARG A 362 -10.60 2.14 11.91
CA ARG A 362 -10.77 3.25 10.95
C ARG A 362 -11.11 4.55 11.69
N GLU A 363 -12.07 4.53 12.61
CA GLU A 363 -12.52 5.71 13.36
C GLU A 363 -11.45 6.26 14.31
N HIS A 364 -10.73 5.39 15.02
CA HIS A 364 -9.64 5.79 15.89
C HIS A 364 -8.47 6.35 15.08
N ALA A 365 -8.12 5.71 13.94
CA ALA A 365 -7.09 6.21 13.05
C ALA A 365 -7.44 7.60 12.49
N LEU A 366 -8.70 7.84 12.08
CA LEU A 366 -9.15 9.16 11.61
C LEU A 366 -8.97 10.23 12.68
N ARG A 367 -9.44 9.97 13.92
CA ARG A 367 -9.29 10.92 15.03
C ARG A 367 -7.83 11.18 15.39
N ASP A 368 -7.01 10.13 15.43
CA ASP A 368 -5.58 10.21 15.75
C ASP A 368 -4.80 10.99 14.70
N VAL A 369 -5.02 10.69 13.42
CA VAL A 369 -4.40 11.40 12.29
C VAL A 369 -4.84 12.86 12.28
N GLU A 370 -6.13 13.15 12.43
CA GLU A 370 -6.62 14.52 12.43
C GLU A 370 -5.97 15.36 13.55
N ALA A 371 -5.90 14.82 14.76
CA ALA A 371 -5.28 15.49 15.90
C ALA A 371 -3.78 15.75 15.66
N LYS A 372 -3.03 14.73 15.24
CA LYS A 372 -1.59 14.84 15.00
C LYS A 372 -1.26 15.68 13.79
N ALA A 373 -2.06 15.62 12.74
CA ALA A 373 -1.87 16.42 11.54
C ALA A 373 -2.00 17.92 11.84
N LYS A 374 -2.94 18.29 12.71
CA LYS A 374 -3.08 19.66 13.22
C LYS A 374 -1.86 20.07 14.07
N LEU A 375 -1.45 19.22 15.01
CA LEU A 375 -0.30 19.50 15.89
C LEU A 375 1.02 19.66 15.11
N GLN A 376 1.22 18.84 14.08
CA GLN A 376 2.41 18.88 13.23
C GLN A 376 2.29 19.87 12.06
N ASN A 377 1.15 20.57 11.94
CA ASN A 377 0.82 21.47 10.84
C ASN A 377 1.12 20.87 9.45
N LEU A 378 0.64 19.65 9.20
CA LEU A 378 0.98 18.92 7.98
C LEU A 378 0.60 19.67 6.71
N ASN A 379 -0.44 20.52 6.75
CA ASN A 379 -0.81 21.37 5.61
C ASN A 379 0.30 22.35 5.22
N ALA A 380 0.97 22.98 6.18
CA ALA A 380 2.10 23.86 5.90
C ALA A 380 3.38 23.07 5.57
N TRP A 381 3.56 21.89 6.18
CA TRP A 381 4.72 21.03 5.92
C TRP A 381 4.92 20.71 4.43
N TRP A 382 3.84 20.65 3.64
CA TRP A 382 3.95 20.44 2.20
C TRP A 382 4.74 21.52 1.46
N HIS A 383 4.68 22.74 1.95
CA HIS A 383 5.30 23.92 1.34
C HIS A 383 6.59 24.32 2.07
N GLU A 384 6.59 24.19 3.39
CA GLU A 384 7.61 24.73 4.31
C GLU A 384 8.28 23.63 5.16
N GLY A 385 8.16 22.36 4.74
CA GLY A 385 8.60 21.21 5.52
C GLY A 385 10.06 21.28 5.97
N ARG A 386 10.49 20.39 6.86
CA ARG A 386 11.87 20.45 7.36
C ARG A 386 12.89 20.12 6.26
N ARG A 387 13.94 20.93 6.17
CA ARG A 387 15.10 20.63 5.33
C ARG A 387 15.72 19.29 5.74
N PRO A 388 15.99 18.36 4.80
CA PRO A 388 16.73 17.16 5.11
C PRO A 388 18.07 17.47 5.79
N ALA A 389 18.31 16.84 6.94
CA ALA A 389 19.52 17.05 7.73
C ALA A 389 20.73 16.43 7.00
N CYS A 390 21.58 17.30 6.45
CA CYS A 390 22.88 16.93 5.88
C CYS A 390 24.03 17.12 6.87
N THR A 391 23.73 17.24 8.17
CA THR A 391 24.71 17.52 9.23
C THR A 391 25.61 16.30 9.49
N SER A 392 26.77 16.54 10.10
CA SER A 392 27.68 15.47 10.56
C SER A 392 26.96 14.42 11.40
N SER A 393 26.07 14.81 12.30
CA SER A 393 25.29 13.87 13.13
C SER A 393 24.35 12.95 12.32
N ALA A 394 23.74 13.44 11.24
CA ALA A 394 22.93 12.63 10.33
C ALA A 394 23.80 11.66 9.50
N LEU A 395 24.99 12.12 9.11
CA LEU A 395 26.00 11.30 8.42
C LEU A 395 26.61 10.24 9.34
N ASP A 396 26.85 10.56 10.62
CA ASP A 396 27.38 9.65 11.64
C ASP A 396 26.39 8.52 11.95
N LEU A 397 25.09 8.85 12.06
CA LEU A 397 24.02 7.90 12.29
C LEU A 397 23.85 6.90 11.13
N LEU A 398 24.17 7.33 9.91
CA LEU A 398 24.12 6.49 8.70
C LEU A 398 25.45 5.79 8.41
N ALA A 399 26.59 6.38 8.80
CA ALA A 399 27.91 5.77 8.72
C ALA A 399 28.05 4.57 9.67
N ALA A 400 27.38 4.61 10.83
CA ALA A 400 27.25 3.49 11.74
C ALA A 400 26.58 2.24 11.10
N LEU A 401 25.78 2.41 10.04
CA LEU A 401 25.04 1.33 9.37
C LEU A 401 25.90 0.42 8.48
N ARG A 402 27.21 0.68 8.36
CA ARG A 402 28.20 -0.20 7.69
C ARG A 402 29.54 -0.21 8.44
N PRO A 403 29.74 -1.12 9.41
CA PRO A 403 30.99 -1.20 10.17
C PRO A 403 32.22 -1.62 9.36
N SER A 404 32.06 -2.15 8.14
CA SER A 404 33.15 -2.80 7.39
C SER A 404 33.72 -1.98 6.21
N ALA A 405 33.35 -0.70 6.06
CA ALA A 405 33.90 0.18 5.04
C ALA A 405 34.54 1.40 5.71
N ASP A 406 35.66 1.88 5.19
CA ASP A 406 36.31 3.10 5.66
C ASP A 406 35.26 4.20 5.90
N SER A 407 35.17 4.69 7.13
CA SER A 407 34.15 5.66 7.58
C SER A 407 34.05 6.90 6.69
N LYS A 408 35.16 7.25 6.03
CA LYS A 408 35.27 8.33 5.05
C LYS A 408 34.41 8.07 3.78
N GLY A 409 34.43 6.85 3.23
CA GLY A 409 33.69 6.51 2.00
C GLY A 409 32.18 6.32 2.21
N VAL A 410 31.75 5.97 3.43
CA VAL A 410 30.31 5.85 3.77
C VAL A 410 29.69 7.23 3.95
N SER A 411 30.38 8.16 4.62
CA SER A 411 29.95 9.55 4.76
C SER A 411 29.77 10.22 3.40
N ASP A 412 30.70 10.02 2.46
CA ASP A 412 30.61 10.55 1.10
C ASP A 412 29.41 9.97 0.32
N THR A 413 29.09 8.69 0.50
CA THR A 413 27.96 8.03 -0.19
C THR A 413 26.62 8.51 0.34
N VAL A 414 26.49 8.71 1.66
CA VAL A 414 25.27 9.24 2.28
C VAL A 414 25.09 10.71 1.93
N ALA A 415 26.16 11.50 2.03
CA ALA A 415 26.15 12.90 1.62
C ALA A 415 25.77 13.04 0.13
N TYR A 416 26.28 12.18 -0.74
CA TYR A 416 25.91 12.15 -2.17
C TYR A 416 24.41 11.90 -2.39
N ARG A 417 23.75 11.14 -1.51
CA ARG A 417 22.31 10.87 -1.61
C ARG A 417 21.44 11.98 -1.01
N LEU A 418 21.89 12.64 0.05
CA LEU A 418 21.14 13.67 0.77
C LEU A 418 21.34 15.09 0.25
N ARG A 419 22.54 15.44 -0.22
CA ARG A 419 22.86 16.78 -0.75
C ARG A 419 21.89 17.21 -1.85
N PRO A 420 21.53 16.36 -2.84
CA PRO A 420 20.51 16.71 -3.81
C PRO A 420 19.18 17.09 -3.13
N LEU A 421 18.69 16.29 -2.19
CA LEU A 421 17.41 16.54 -1.51
C LEU A 421 17.41 17.85 -0.72
N ALA A 422 18.49 18.14 0.01
CA ALA A 422 18.62 19.38 0.76
C ALA A 422 18.68 20.60 -0.16
N LEU A 423 19.38 20.49 -1.28
CA LEU A 423 19.45 21.54 -2.29
C LEU A 423 18.10 21.76 -3.00
N GLU A 424 17.39 20.68 -3.36
CA GLU A 424 16.02 20.77 -3.89
C GLU A 424 15.08 21.49 -2.91
N TRP A 425 15.25 21.24 -1.61
CA TRP A 425 14.51 21.92 -0.56
C TRP A 425 14.88 23.40 -0.47
N ASP A 426 16.18 23.73 -0.45
CA ASP A 426 16.68 25.10 -0.39
C ASP A 426 16.12 25.92 -1.57
N MET A 427 16.15 25.36 -2.79
CA MET A 427 15.59 25.99 -3.98
C MET A 427 14.08 26.27 -3.85
N ARG A 428 13.30 25.32 -3.30
CA ARG A 428 11.85 25.50 -3.08
C ARG A 428 11.59 26.65 -2.12
N VAL A 429 12.26 26.67 -0.97
CA VAL A 429 12.04 27.69 0.06
C VAL A 429 12.50 29.07 -0.41
N VAL A 430 13.66 29.15 -1.06
CA VAL A 430 14.19 30.40 -1.60
C VAL A 430 13.29 30.98 -2.68
N SER A 431 12.77 30.15 -3.60
CA SER A 431 11.87 30.59 -4.68
C SER A 431 10.54 31.18 -4.21
N GLN A 432 10.13 30.89 -2.98
CA GLN A 432 8.88 31.37 -2.39
C GLN A 432 9.05 32.70 -1.64
N ARG A 433 10.28 33.21 -1.50
CA ARG A 433 10.53 34.47 -0.78
C ARG A 433 10.29 35.69 -1.67
N PRO A 434 9.58 36.72 -1.19
CA PRO A 434 9.35 37.97 -1.94
C PRO A 434 10.65 38.69 -2.35
N GLU A 435 11.72 38.45 -1.59
CA GLU A 435 13.06 39.01 -1.80
C GLU A 435 13.80 38.42 -3.00
N TRP A 436 13.34 37.28 -3.52
CA TRP A 436 13.93 36.61 -4.69
C TRP A 436 13.28 37.17 -5.97
N GLN A 437 13.84 38.26 -6.52
CA GLN A 437 13.44 38.80 -7.81
C GLN A 437 14.47 38.43 -8.88
N GLY A 438 14.06 37.58 -9.84
CA GLY A 438 14.84 37.37 -11.06
C GLY A 438 16.19 36.65 -10.92
N GLY A 439 16.40 35.88 -9.84
CA GLY A 439 17.61 35.08 -9.65
C GLY A 439 18.71 35.71 -8.80
N GLU A 440 18.47 36.90 -8.21
CA GLU A 440 19.39 37.55 -7.27
C GLU A 440 18.76 37.71 -5.87
N LEU A 441 19.51 37.33 -4.83
CA LEU A 441 19.24 37.72 -3.44
C LEU A 441 19.76 39.14 -3.23
N SER A 442 18.92 40.06 -2.76
CA SER A 442 19.42 41.37 -2.33
C SER A 442 20.49 41.21 -1.23
N ASN A 443 21.59 41.96 -1.31
CA ASN A 443 22.73 41.87 -0.37
C ASN A 443 22.35 42.07 1.10
N THR A 444 21.22 42.71 1.38
CA THR A 444 20.68 42.96 2.73
C THR A 444 20.05 41.73 3.40
N SER A 445 19.73 40.68 2.63
CA SER A 445 19.02 39.46 3.10
C SER A 445 19.93 38.28 3.47
N ALA A 446 21.24 38.35 3.20
CA ALA A 446 22.19 37.28 3.53
C ALA A 446 22.27 36.97 5.04
N SER A 447 21.88 37.93 5.88
CA SER A 447 21.78 37.79 7.33
C SER A 447 20.63 36.88 7.81
N ALA A 448 19.56 36.78 7.03
CA ALA A 448 18.38 35.94 7.29
C ALA A 448 18.54 34.50 6.78
N LEU A 449 19.62 34.22 6.03
CA LEU A 449 20.01 32.90 5.56
C LEU A 449 20.93 32.16 6.54
N ARG A 450 21.30 32.75 7.68
CA ARG A 450 22.26 32.20 8.67
C ARG A 450 21.84 30.88 9.35
N GLY A 451 20.63 30.37 9.08
CA GLY A 451 20.16 29.05 9.55
C GLY A 451 20.04 28.00 8.44
N CYS A 452 20.24 28.37 7.17
CA CYS A 452 20.29 27.44 6.04
C CYS A 452 21.73 27.38 5.55
N ASP A 453 22.33 26.18 5.50
CA ASP A 453 23.62 25.94 4.85
C ASP A 453 23.57 26.14 3.30
N ALA A 454 22.72 27.04 2.80
CA ALA A 454 22.55 27.35 1.39
C ALA A 454 23.70 28.28 0.95
N HIS A 455 24.89 27.69 0.87
CA HIS A 455 26.11 28.33 0.41
C HIS A 455 26.42 27.98 -1.05
N TYR A 456 25.46 27.83 -1.98
CA TYR A 456 25.80 27.27 -3.30
C TYR A 456 25.07 27.95 -4.48
N HIS A 457 25.83 28.43 -5.47
CA HIS A 457 25.31 28.91 -6.76
C HIS A 457 25.57 27.89 -7.88
N PRO A 458 24.59 27.57 -8.74
CA PRO A 458 24.81 26.70 -9.89
C PRO A 458 25.78 27.37 -10.89
N LEU A 459 26.76 26.60 -11.37
CA LEU A 459 27.78 27.00 -12.35
C LEU A 459 27.57 26.35 -13.72
N ARG A 460 27.34 25.04 -13.73
CA ARG A 460 27.23 24.24 -14.96
C ARG A 460 26.18 23.17 -14.81
N TYR A 461 25.63 22.75 -15.93
CA TYR A 461 24.64 21.69 -15.99
C TYR A 461 24.97 20.69 -17.10
N LYS A 462 24.50 19.46 -16.93
CA LYS A 462 24.49 18.43 -17.96
C LYS A 462 23.30 17.51 -17.75
N SER A 463 22.36 17.53 -18.68
CA SER A 463 21.21 16.62 -18.67
C SER A 463 21.67 15.18 -18.96
N ASN A 464 20.99 14.20 -18.35
CA ASN A 464 21.19 12.79 -18.65
C ASN A 464 19.87 12.15 -19.14
N ALA A 465 20.00 11.00 -19.81
CA ALA A 465 18.86 10.27 -20.37
C ALA A 465 17.89 9.68 -19.31
N ASN A 466 18.24 9.76 -18.02
CA ASN A 466 17.48 9.19 -16.92
C ASN A 466 16.58 10.24 -16.21
N GLY A 467 16.37 11.41 -16.81
CA GLY A 467 15.51 12.46 -16.25
C GLY A 467 16.15 13.27 -15.13
N PHE A 468 17.46 13.13 -14.91
CA PHE A 468 18.23 13.94 -13.97
C PHE A 468 19.17 14.89 -14.73
N VAL A 469 19.49 16.01 -14.10
CA VAL A 469 20.49 16.97 -14.56
C VAL A 469 21.59 17.00 -13.51
N SER A 470 22.82 16.72 -13.94
CA SER A 470 24.00 16.99 -13.12
C SER A 470 24.21 18.48 -13.11
N VAL A 471 24.16 19.09 -11.93
CA VAL A 471 24.42 20.51 -11.71
C VAL A 471 25.67 20.65 -10.86
N GLU A 472 26.64 21.38 -11.37
CA GLU A 472 27.85 21.79 -10.66
C GLU A 472 27.54 23.09 -9.92
N TYR A 473 27.83 23.14 -8.63
CA TYR A 473 27.58 24.28 -7.75
C TYR A 473 28.89 24.82 -7.19
N ARG A 474 29.00 26.14 -7.09
CA ARG A 474 30.09 26.84 -6.41
C ARG A 474 29.67 27.28 -5.02
N ALA A 475 30.54 27.08 -4.04
CA ALA A 475 30.35 27.66 -2.72
C ALA A 475 30.25 29.21 -2.75
N LEU A 476 29.16 29.77 -2.22
CA LEU A 476 28.99 31.16 -1.82
C LEU A 476 29.89 31.40 -0.61
N LYS A 477 31.10 31.95 -0.84
CA LYS A 477 32.04 32.28 0.22
C LYS A 477 31.36 33.12 1.31
N GLY A 478 31.45 32.68 2.57
CA GLY A 478 31.34 33.60 3.71
C GLY A 478 32.54 34.56 3.71
N PRO A 479 32.45 35.75 4.37
CA PRO A 479 33.46 36.80 4.27
C PRO A 479 34.84 36.49 4.88
N SER A 480 35.15 35.26 5.27
CA SER A 480 36.45 34.88 5.83
C SER A 480 37.32 34.16 4.78
N GLU A 481 38.47 34.77 4.54
CA GLU A 481 39.49 34.46 3.54
C GLU A 481 40.00 32.99 3.59
N GLY A 482 40.30 32.43 2.41
CA GLY A 482 41.36 31.43 2.25
C GLY A 482 40.99 29.97 1.99
N ALA A 483 39.72 29.55 2.02
CA ALA A 483 39.36 28.16 1.69
C ALA A 483 39.23 27.93 0.16
N ALA A 484 39.70 26.77 -0.31
CA ALA A 484 39.65 26.34 -1.70
C ALA A 484 38.22 26.41 -2.29
N GLU A 485 38.12 26.60 -3.61
CA GLU A 485 36.84 26.62 -4.33
C GLU A 485 36.13 25.26 -4.24
N ASP A 486 35.34 25.05 -3.19
CA ASP A 486 34.54 23.85 -3.06
C ASP A 486 33.43 23.86 -4.13
N THR A 487 33.61 22.96 -5.10
CA THR A 487 32.70 22.76 -6.21
C THR A 487 31.96 21.44 -6.01
N LEU A 488 30.64 21.49 -5.97
CA LEU A 488 29.77 20.36 -5.67
C LEU A 488 28.98 19.95 -6.91
N ILE A 489 29.12 18.70 -7.38
CA ILE A 489 28.27 18.17 -8.44
C ILE A 489 27.12 17.37 -7.82
N CYS A 490 25.88 17.78 -8.13
CA CYS A 490 24.66 17.13 -7.65
C CYS A 490 23.77 16.73 -8.83
N GLN A 491 23.08 15.59 -8.72
CA GLN A 491 22.07 15.19 -9.69
C GLN A 491 20.69 15.59 -9.19
N LEU A 492 20.09 16.59 -9.82
CA LEU A 492 18.73 17.07 -9.54
C LEU A 492 17.73 16.56 -10.57
N ARG A 493 16.46 16.50 -10.20
CA ARG A 493 15.40 16.17 -11.16
C ARG A 493 15.23 17.25 -12.22
N ARG A 494 15.08 16.83 -13.48
CA ARG A 494 14.85 17.74 -14.61
C ARG A 494 13.57 18.57 -14.41
N SER A 495 12.47 17.93 -14.04
CA SER A 495 11.18 18.59 -13.80
C SER A 495 11.20 19.64 -12.69
N LEU A 496 12.05 19.44 -11.68
CA LEU A 496 12.26 20.40 -10.61
C LEU A 496 13.02 21.62 -11.15
N ILE A 497 14.07 21.41 -11.95
CA ILE A 497 14.79 22.48 -12.63
C ILE A 497 13.86 23.25 -13.56
N GLU A 498 13.03 22.56 -14.35
CA GLU A 498 12.05 23.20 -15.23
C GLU A 498 11.03 24.04 -14.43
N ARG A 499 10.57 23.54 -13.28
CA ARG A 499 9.67 24.29 -12.38
C ARG A 499 10.32 25.57 -11.83
N PHE A 500 11.62 25.54 -11.55
CA PHE A 500 12.38 26.69 -11.05
C PHE A 500 13.13 27.46 -12.13
N ALA A 501 13.03 27.06 -13.40
CA ALA A 501 13.71 27.67 -14.53
C ALA A 501 13.57 29.20 -14.58
N PRO A 502 12.39 29.81 -14.31
CA PRO A 502 12.25 31.27 -14.32
C PRO A 502 13.10 31.99 -13.26
N ALA A 503 13.43 31.30 -12.17
CA ALA A 503 14.22 31.79 -11.05
C ALA A 503 15.71 31.43 -11.16
N LEU A 504 16.08 30.64 -12.18
CA LEU A 504 17.45 30.21 -12.46
C LEU A 504 18.11 31.18 -13.45
N PRO A 505 19.44 31.42 -13.34
CA PRO A 505 20.21 32.22 -14.30
C PRO A 505 19.89 31.89 -15.77
N GLN A 506 19.96 32.89 -16.66
CA GLN A 506 19.63 32.74 -18.09
C GLN A 506 20.43 31.63 -18.77
N GLU A 507 21.68 31.36 -18.35
CA GLU A 507 22.45 30.26 -18.90
C GLU A 507 21.76 28.91 -18.67
N ILE A 508 21.05 28.74 -17.55
CA ILE A 508 20.34 27.50 -17.16
C ILE A 508 19.05 27.30 -17.94
N GLN A 509 18.33 28.38 -18.27
CA GLN A 509 17.10 28.33 -19.06
C GLN A 509 17.34 27.87 -20.51
N SER A 510 18.58 28.03 -21.01
CA SER A 510 18.98 27.69 -22.38
C SER A 510 19.52 26.26 -22.55
N CYS A 511 19.58 25.46 -21.47
CA CYS A 511 19.99 24.06 -21.54
C CYS A 511 18.92 23.17 -22.21
N PRO A 512 19.27 22.36 -23.22
CA PRO A 512 18.35 21.38 -23.81
C PRO A 512 18.00 20.17 -22.90
#